data_AF-A0A4Q5SKP9-F1
#
_entry.id   AF-A0A4Q5SKP9-F1
#
_cell.length_a   1.000
_cell.length_b   1.000
_cell.length_c   1.000
_cell.angle_alpha   90.00
_cell.angle_beta   90.00
_cell.angle_gamma   90.00
#
_symmetry.space_group_name_H-M   'P 1'
#
loop_
_entity.id
_entity.type
_entity.pdbx_description
1 polymer ?
#
loop_
_entity_poly.entity_id
_entity_poly.type
_entity_poly.pdbx_seq_one_letter_code
_entity_poly.pdbx_strand_id
1 'polypeptide(L)'
;MRYFGISLLAFITLLLNSCANPDTIIDENKEIPNHNWAYVNKAGYDVQIDEPNALYNVYFNLRVTADYKYSNIFIIFRRAEHGKKEESTRYEFKLANPDGEWLGAGSGNVYSYRFKLRTNYKFQTKGKYHFEVEQNMRDNPLKGVSDAGIAIEKVR
;
A
#
# COMPACT_ATOMS: atom_id res chain seq x y z
N MET A 1 -27.64 -9.41 50.47
CA MET A 1 -26.94 -8.14 50.18
C MET A 1 -25.62 -8.46 49.51
N ARG A 2 -25.40 -7.86 48.32
CA ARG A 2 -24.12 -7.41 47.70
C ARG A 2 -22.91 -8.29 48.04
N TYR A 3 -22.35 -9.09 47.13
CA TYR A 3 -21.42 -8.65 46.08
C TYR A 3 -21.54 -9.52 44.82
N PHE A 4 -22.45 -9.19 43.91
CA PHE A 4 -22.55 -9.86 42.60
C PHE A 4 -22.54 -8.75 41.54
N GLY A 5 -21.37 -8.22 41.22
CA GLY A 5 -21.32 -7.09 40.29
C GLY A 5 -19.96 -6.48 39.99
N ILE A 6 -18.84 -7.09 40.39
CA ILE A 6 -17.52 -6.48 40.14
C ILE A 6 -16.60 -7.37 39.29
N SER A 7 -16.89 -8.66 39.12
CA SER A 7 -15.93 -9.57 38.46
C SER A 7 -16.05 -9.69 36.93
N LEU A 8 -17.02 -9.05 36.29
CA LEU A 8 -17.24 -9.18 34.83
C LEU A 8 -16.74 -7.98 34.01
N LEU A 9 -16.25 -6.91 34.66
CA LEU A 9 -15.81 -5.70 33.96
C LEU A 9 -14.30 -5.65 33.69
N ALA A 10 -13.54 -6.68 34.08
CA ALA A 10 -12.08 -6.72 33.96
C ALA A 10 -11.56 -7.53 32.76
N PHE A 11 -12.45 -8.10 31.92
CA PHE A 11 -12.05 -9.03 30.86
C PHE A 11 -12.11 -8.47 29.42
N ILE A 12 -12.41 -7.18 29.25
CA ILE A 12 -12.57 -6.56 27.91
C ILE A 12 -11.36 -5.69 27.50
N THR A 13 -10.34 -5.53 28.34
CA THR A 13 -9.17 -4.67 28.04
C THR A 13 -7.94 -5.39 27.51
N LEU A 14 -7.95 -6.72 27.35
CA LEU A 14 -6.92 -7.42 26.60
C LEU A 14 -7.45 -7.78 25.22
N LEU A 15 -6.63 -7.52 24.20
CA LEU A 15 -6.69 -7.99 22.80
C LEU A 15 -6.80 -6.87 21.75
N LEU A 16 -5.97 -5.83 21.85
CA LEU A 16 -5.51 -5.08 20.67
C LEU A 16 -4.00 -4.80 20.77
N ASN A 17 -3.20 -5.81 21.11
CA ASN A 17 -1.79 -5.81 20.71
C ASN A 17 -1.77 -6.26 19.25
N SER A 18 -2.03 -5.34 18.33
CA SER A 18 -1.66 -5.54 16.93
C SER A 18 -0.15 -5.76 16.92
N CYS A 19 0.30 -6.93 16.44
CA CYS A 19 1.71 -7.18 16.17
C CYS A 19 2.15 -6.27 15.02
N ALA A 20 2.42 -5.00 15.30
CA ALA A 20 3.17 -4.17 14.40
C ALA A 20 4.57 -4.77 14.33
N ASN A 21 4.94 -5.30 13.16
CA ASN A 21 6.32 -5.71 12.91
C ASN A 21 7.19 -4.47 13.16
N PRO A 22 8.18 -4.51 14.08
CA PRO A 22 8.99 -3.33 14.42
C PRO A 22 9.78 -2.78 13.22
N ASP A 23 9.94 -3.59 12.17
CA ASP A 23 10.63 -3.21 10.94
C ASP A 23 9.71 -2.46 9.95
N THR A 24 8.39 -2.44 10.15
CA THR A 24 7.45 -1.74 9.27
C THR A 24 7.44 -0.25 9.56
N ILE A 25 7.80 0.56 8.56
CA ILE A 25 7.80 2.02 8.62
C ILE A 25 6.42 2.57 8.25
N ILE A 26 5.80 1.99 7.22
CA ILE A 26 4.44 2.29 6.78
C ILE A 26 3.87 1.05 6.08
N ASP A 27 2.58 0.81 6.24
CA ASP A 27 1.79 -0.12 5.42
C ASP A 27 0.38 0.47 5.32
N GLU A 28 0.21 1.38 4.36
CA GLU A 28 -0.99 2.19 4.22
C GLU A 28 -1.62 1.99 2.85
N ASN A 29 -2.94 1.89 2.83
CA ASN A 29 -3.76 1.76 1.64
C ASN A 29 -4.83 2.85 1.67
N LYS A 30 -5.03 3.51 0.53
CA LYS A 30 -6.11 4.48 0.35
C LYS A 30 -7.17 3.89 -0.56
N GLU A 31 -8.42 3.97 -0.10
CA GLU A 31 -9.58 3.60 -0.89
C GLU A 31 -9.70 4.54 -2.10
N ILE A 32 -9.99 3.96 -3.26
CA ILE A 32 -10.26 4.67 -4.49
C ILE A 32 -11.78 4.91 -4.58
N PRO A 33 -12.25 6.18 -4.60
CA PRO A 33 -13.67 6.48 -4.61
C PRO A 33 -14.42 5.79 -5.75
N ASN A 34 -15.52 5.10 -5.41
CA ASN A 34 -16.38 4.38 -6.35
C ASN A 34 -15.63 3.36 -7.24
N HIS A 35 -14.48 2.88 -6.78
CA HIS A 35 -13.56 2.02 -7.52
C HIS A 35 -13.10 2.57 -8.88
N ASN A 36 -13.08 3.90 -9.01
CA ASN A 36 -12.79 4.61 -10.25
C ASN A 36 -11.53 5.46 -10.09
N TRP A 37 -10.37 4.90 -10.45
CA TRP A 37 -9.09 5.57 -10.27
C TRP A 37 -8.84 6.57 -11.40
N ALA A 38 -9.22 7.83 -11.16
CA ALA A 38 -8.92 8.93 -12.07
C ALA A 38 -7.45 9.38 -11.96
N TYR A 39 -6.85 9.90 -13.04
CA TYR A 39 -5.48 10.43 -13.02
C TYR A 39 -5.26 11.53 -11.98
N VAL A 40 -6.29 12.33 -11.72
CA VAL A 40 -6.24 13.41 -10.71
C VAL A 40 -6.24 12.87 -9.28
N ASN A 41 -6.70 11.64 -9.06
CA ASN A 41 -6.83 11.02 -7.75
C ASN A 41 -5.58 10.19 -7.43
N LYS A 42 -4.43 10.85 -7.32
CA LYS A 42 -3.18 10.17 -6.93
C LYS A 42 -3.24 9.75 -5.45
N ALA A 43 -2.68 8.58 -5.14
CA ALA A 43 -2.55 8.10 -3.77
C ALA A 43 -1.20 8.58 -3.20
N GLY A 44 -1.24 9.63 -2.38
CA GLY A 44 -0.04 10.23 -1.76
C GLY A 44 0.23 9.74 -0.33
N TYR A 45 1.49 9.66 0.08
CA TYR A 45 1.92 9.17 1.39
C TYR A 45 3.12 9.94 1.91
N ASP A 46 3.02 10.48 3.12
CA ASP A 46 4.13 11.15 3.79
C ASP A 46 4.80 10.18 4.78
N VAL A 47 6.10 9.96 4.61
CA VAL A 47 6.85 8.98 5.39
C VAL A 47 8.09 9.62 6.00
N GLN A 48 8.29 9.42 7.29
CA GLN A 48 9.50 9.83 7.99
C GLN A 48 10.54 8.70 7.94
N ILE A 49 11.74 8.99 7.42
CA ILE A 49 12.88 8.06 7.43
C ILE A 49 13.95 8.57 8.39
N ASP A 50 14.15 7.86 9.50
CA ASP A 50 15.09 8.26 10.55
C ASP A 50 16.48 7.61 10.42
N GLU A 51 16.57 6.44 9.79
CA GLU A 51 17.81 5.67 9.65
C GLU A 51 18.22 5.51 8.17
N PRO A 52 18.85 6.53 7.55
CA PRO A 52 19.23 6.48 6.13
C PRO A 52 20.37 5.49 5.84
N ASN A 53 21.04 4.96 6.87
CA ASN A 53 22.05 3.92 6.72
C ASN A 53 21.48 2.51 6.65
N ALA A 54 20.23 2.32 7.05
CA ALA A 54 19.53 1.04 6.91
C ALA A 54 19.11 0.81 5.44
N LEU A 55 18.84 -0.45 5.12
CA LEU A 55 18.27 -0.88 3.85
C LEU A 55 16.77 -1.08 4.02
N TYR A 56 16.00 -0.77 2.98
CA TYR A 56 14.54 -0.82 3.01
C TYR A 56 13.98 -1.56 1.79
N ASN A 57 12.89 -2.29 1.98
CA ASN A 57 12.05 -2.77 0.90
C ASN A 57 10.86 -1.83 0.74
N VAL A 58 10.59 -1.41 -0.49
CA VAL A 58 9.45 -0.55 -0.84
C VAL A 58 8.50 -1.35 -1.72
N TYR A 59 7.23 -1.37 -1.34
CA TYR A 59 6.18 -2.13 -2.00
C TYR A 59 5.06 -1.23 -2.48
N PHE A 60 4.43 -1.65 -3.58
CA PHE A 60 3.13 -1.16 -4.03
C PHE A 60 2.07 -2.19 -3.62
N ASN A 61 1.09 -1.74 -2.85
CA ASN A 61 -0.08 -2.53 -2.53
C ASN A 61 -1.22 -2.13 -3.47
N LEU A 62 -1.93 -3.11 -4.02
CA LEU A 62 -3.05 -2.89 -4.92
C LEU A 62 -4.18 -3.83 -4.54
N ARG A 63 -5.40 -3.31 -4.51
CA ARG A 63 -6.61 -4.13 -4.45
C ARG A 63 -7.51 -3.80 -5.62
N VAL A 64 -7.96 -4.83 -6.33
CA VAL A 64 -8.91 -4.70 -7.44
C VAL A 64 -10.15 -5.54 -7.17
N THR A 65 -11.28 -5.13 -7.73
CA THR A 65 -12.49 -5.94 -7.76
C THR A 65 -12.52 -6.82 -9.00
N ALA A 66 -13.46 -7.77 -9.04
CA ALA A 66 -13.72 -8.61 -10.23
C ALA A 66 -14.12 -7.79 -11.48
N ASP A 67 -14.51 -6.52 -11.33
CA ASP A 67 -14.85 -5.62 -12.45
C ASP A 67 -13.60 -5.07 -13.17
N TYR A 68 -12.40 -5.27 -12.60
CA TYR A 68 -11.16 -4.87 -13.25
C TYR A 68 -10.92 -5.74 -14.49
N LYS A 69 -10.83 -5.11 -15.66
CA LYS A 69 -10.88 -5.81 -16.95
C LYS A 69 -9.52 -6.17 -17.57
N TYR A 70 -8.41 -5.86 -16.91
CA TYR A 70 -7.07 -6.06 -17.46
C TYR A 70 -6.29 -7.11 -16.67
N SER A 71 -5.43 -7.85 -17.38
CA SER A 71 -4.53 -8.83 -16.77
C SER A 71 -3.24 -8.20 -16.22
N ASN A 72 -3.06 -6.89 -16.36
CA ASN A 72 -1.92 -6.12 -15.91
C ASN A 72 -2.32 -4.70 -15.49
N ILE A 73 -1.42 -4.01 -14.80
CA ILE A 73 -1.54 -2.60 -14.47
C ILE A 73 -0.20 -1.90 -14.70
N PHE A 74 -0.27 -0.71 -15.29
CA PHE A 74 0.83 0.24 -15.31
C PHE A 74 0.59 1.31 -14.25
N ILE A 75 1.62 1.64 -13.49
CA ILE A 75 1.61 2.74 -12.53
C ILE A 75 2.79 3.67 -12.75
N ILE A 76 2.67 4.89 -12.25
CA ILE A 76 3.80 5.77 -12.01
C ILE A 76 3.95 5.93 -10.49
N PHE A 77 5.15 5.61 -10.00
CA PHE A 77 5.54 5.83 -8.61
C PHE A 77 6.48 7.02 -8.54
N ARG A 78 6.10 8.03 -7.76
CA ARG A 78 6.89 9.23 -7.51
C ARG A 78 7.43 9.25 -6.10
N ARG A 79 8.62 9.83 -5.96
CA ARG A 79 9.23 10.17 -4.68
C ARG A 79 9.76 11.60 -4.75
N ALA A 80 9.34 12.42 -3.80
CA ALA A 80 9.90 13.73 -3.55
C ALA A 80 10.52 13.77 -2.15
N GLU A 81 11.59 14.55 -2.01
CA GLU A 81 12.25 14.84 -0.75
C GLU A 81 12.70 16.29 -0.75
N HIS A 82 12.76 16.92 0.43
CA HIS A 82 13.01 18.35 0.53
C HIS A 82 14.34 18.75 -0.14
N GLY A 83 14.30 19.76 -1.00
CA GLY A 83 15.48 20.32 -1.65
C GLY A 83 16.05 19.46 -2.79
N LYS A 84 15.41 18.35 -3.18
CA LYS A 84 15.82 17.55 -4.34
C LYS A 84 14.75 17.48 -5.41
N LYS A 85 15.17 17.15 -6.63
CA LYS A 85 14.26 16.92 -7.75
C LYS A 85 13.42 15.67 -7.48
N GLU A 86 12.13 15.74 -7.82
CA GLU A 86 11.25 14.57 -7.81
C GLU A 86 11.78 13.48 -8.74
N GLU A 87 11.78 12.25 -8.23
CA GLU A 87 12.04 11.04 -9.03
C GLU A 87 10.72 10.35 -9.37
N SER A 88 10.61 9.90 -10.60
CA SER A 88 9.44 9.16 -11.09
C SER A 88 9.91 7.88 -11.79
N THR A 89 9.20 6.77 -11.56
CA THR A 89 9.47 5.50 -12.23
C THR A 89 8.15 4.84 -12.61
N ARG A 90 8.05 4.41 -13.87
CA ARG A 90 6.90 3.64 -14.37
C ARG A 90 7.14 2.16 -14.12
N TYR A 91 6.13 1.48 -13.59
CA TYR A 91 6.14 0.02 -13.39
C TYR A 91 4.98 -0.62 -14.15
N GLU A 92 5.17 -1.87 -14.52
CA GLU A 92 4.12 -2.77 -15.00
C GLU A 92 4.06 -3.99 -14.08
N PHE A 93 2.85 -4.38 -13.69
CA PHE A 93 2.62 -5.58 -12.90
C PHE A 93 1.56 -6.46 -13.55
N LYS A 94 1.84 -7.77 -13.61
CA LYS A 94 0.86 -8.78 -14.04
C LYS A 94 -0.10 -9.06 -12.87
N LEU A 95 -1.40 -8.98 -13.14
CA LEU A 95 -2.48 -9.26 -12.19
C LEU A 95 -3.15 -10.60 -12.44
N ALA A 96 -3.22 -11.06 -13.69
CA ALA A 96 -3.86 -12.33 -14.04
C ALA A 96 -3.07 -13.10 -15.11
N ASN A 97 -3.26 -14.41 -15.15
CA ASN A 97 -2.80 -15.29 -16.22
C ASN A 97 -3.57 -15.06 -17.53
N PRO A 98 -3.05 -15.53 -18.69
CA PRO A 98 -3.73 -15.38 -19.98
C PRO A 98 -5.13 -16.00 -20.05
N ASP A 99 -5.41 -16.99 -19.20
CA ASP A 99 -6.72 -17.63 -19.04
C ASP A 99 -7.68 -16.85 -18.13
N GLY A 100 -7.22 -15.74 -17.53
CA GLY A 100 -7.99 -14.88 -16.63
C GLY A 100 -7.87 -15.22 -15.16
N GLU A 101 -7.08 -16.25 -14.78
CA GLU A 101 -6.87 -16.57 -13.36
C GLU A 101 -6.08 -15.46 -12.67
N TRP A 102 -6.65 -14.88 -11.60
CA TRP A 102 -6.00 -13.83 -10.81
C TRP A 102 -4.80 -14.37 -10.02
N LEU A 103 -3.70 -13.64 -10.04
CA LEU A 103 -2.46 -13.95 -9.29
C LEU A 103 -2.48 -13.41 -7.86
N GLY A 104 -3.42 -12.54 -7.54
CA GLY A 104 -3.56 -11.91 -6.23
C GLY A 104 -4.28 -12.82 -5.24
N ALA A 105 -3.98 -12.63 -3.95
CA ALA A 105 -4.70 -13.32 -2.90
C ALA A 105 -6.05 -12.63 -2.64
N GLY A 106 -7.10 -13.41 -2.44
CA GLY A 106 -8.43 -12.84 -2.23
C GLY A 106 -9.51 -13.88 -2.07
N SER A 107 -10.72 -13.42 -1.75
CA SER A 107 -11.92 -14.24 -1.67
C SER A 107 -13.10 -13.45 -2.23
N GLY A 108 -14.00 -14.13 -2.94
CA GLY A 108 -15.14 -13.48 -3.57
C GLY A 108 -14.70 -12.56 -4.70
N ASN A 109 -15.09 -11.28 -4.64
CA ASN A 109 -14.94 -10.34 -5.75
C ASN A 109 -13.76 -9.39 -5.61
N VAL A 110 -12.79 -9.69 -4.75
CA VAL A 110 -11.69 -8.78 -4.41
C VAL A 110 -10.37 -9.53 -4.41
N TYR A 111 -9.36 -8.96 -5.09
CA TYR A 111 -8.03 -9.53 -5.23
C TYR A 111 -6.98 -8.51 -4.79
N SER A 112 -6.10 -8.93 -3.87
CA SER A 112 -5.06 -8.10 -3.27
C SER A 112 -3.67 -8.53 -3.74
N TYR A 113 -2.82 -7.55 -3.98
CA TYR A 113 -1.47 -7.71 -4.49
C TYR A 113 -0.49 -6.88 -3.66
N ARG A 114 0.73 -7.39 -3.53
CA ARG A 114 1.88 -6.68 -2.96
C ARG A 114 3.09 -6.86 -3.87
N PHE A 115 3.46 -5.80 -4.57
CA PHE A 115 4.54 -5.81 -5.55
C PHE A 115 5.77 -5.11 -5.01
N LYS A 116 6.97 -5.68 -5.23
CA LYS A 116 8.23 -5.02 -4.90
C LYS A 116 8.52 -3.89 -5.90
N LEU A 117 8.60 -2.66 -5.43
CA LEU A 117 9.06 -1.50 -6.21
C LEU A 117 10.59 -1.35 -6.11
N ARG A 118 11.12 -1.42 -4.88
CA ARG A 118 12.56 -1.35 -4.61
C ARG A 118 12.93 -2.38 -3.55
N THR A 119 14.06 -3.05 -3.75
CA THR A 119 14.61 -4.04 -2.81
C THR A 119 15.95 -3.54 -2.29
N ASN A 120 16.23 -3.71 -1.00
CA ASN A 120 17.48 -3.27 -0.37
C ASN A 120 17.82 -1.80 -0.71
N TYR A 121 16.81 -0.96 -0.71
CA TYR A 121 16.91 0.45 -1.07
C TYR A 121 17.49 1.25 0.09
N LYS A 122 18.50 2.08 -0.21
CA LYS A 122 19.10 3.00 0.76
C LYS A 122 18.59 4.41 0.50
N PHE A 123 17.85 4.97 1.45
CA PHE A 123 17.49 6.39 1.41
C PHE A 123 18.73 7.25 1.60
N GLN A 124 18.90 8.26 0.74
CA GLN A 124 20.12 9.07 0.71
C GLN A 124 20.23 10.03 1.89
N THR A 125 19.09 10.44 2.46
CA THR A 125 19.03 11.43 3.54
C THR A 125 17.97 11.03 4.55
N LYS A 126 18.16 11.40 5.82
CA LYS A 126 17.08 11.31 6.81
C LYS A 126 16.07 12.43 6.58
N GLY A 127 14.80 12.19 6.92
CA GLY A 127 13.76 13.21 6.87
C GLY A 127 12.45 12.73 6.26
N LYS A 128 11.59 13.70 5.94
CA LYS A 128 10.28 13.47 5.33
C LYS A 128 10.41 13.24 3.83
N TYR A 129 9.84 12.13 3.38
CA TYR A 129 9.64 11.78 1.99
C TYR A 129 8.16 11.84 1.66
N HIS A 130 7.84 12.38 0.49
CA HIS A 130 6.50 12.30 -0.07
C HIS A 130 6.50 11.30 -1.23
N PHE A 131 5.65 10.30 -1.15
CA PHE A 131 5.45 9.32 -2.22
C PHE A 131 4.09 9.51 -2.86
N GLU A 132 4.01 9.34 -4.17
CA GLU A 132 2.73 9.24 -4.86
C GLU A 132 2.70 7.99 -5.73
N VAL A 133 1.55 7.32 -5.76
CA VAL A 133 1.23 6.32 -6.78
C VAL A 133 0.08 6.84 -7.62
N GLU A 134 0.20 6.74 -8.93
CA GLU A 134 -0.90 6.99 -9.87
C GLU A 134 -1.03 5.85 -10.87
N GLN A 135 -2.25 5.65 -11.36
CA GLN A 135 -2.49 4.77 -12.49
C GLN A 135 -1.95 5.37 -13.79
N ASN A 136 -1.38 4.52 -14.64
CA ASN A 136 -0.86 4.89 -15.95
C ASN A 136 -1.40 3.96 -17.04
N MET A 137 -2.70 3.64 -16.95
CA MET A 137 -3.45 2.90 -17.97
C MET A 137 -3.98 3.86 -19.03
N ARG A 138 -4.67 3.36 -20.06
CA ARG A 138 -5.32 4.20 -21.07
C ARG A 138 -6.67 4.74 -20.61
N ASP A 139 -7.39 3.95 -19.81
CA ASP A 139 -8.73 4.28 -19.33
C ASP A 139 -8.65 5.23 -18.13
N ASN A 140 -9.50 6.28 -18.17
CA ASN A 140 -9.59 7.27 -17.11
C ASN A 140 -11.05 7.72 -16.92
N PRO A 141 -11.69 7.42 -15.77
CA PRO A 141 -11.13 6.69 -14.64
C PRO A 141 -10.92 5.21 -14.94
N LEU A 142 -9.88 4.63 -14.34
CA LEU A 142 -9.61 3.19 -14.38
C LEU A 142 -10.55 2.47 -13.40
N LYS A 143 -11.49 1.70 -13.93
CA LYS A 143 -12.53 1.02 -13.17
C LYS A 143 -12.01 -0.24 -12.46
N GLY A 144 -12.65 -0.58 -11.35
CA GLY A 144 -12.41 -1.83 -10.61
C GLY A 144 -11.18 -1.79 -9.70
N VAL A 145 -10.61 -0.61 -9.44
CA VAL A 145 -9.53 -0.49 -8.44
C VAL A 145 -10.15 -0.09 -7.12
N SER A 146 -10.05 -0.96 -6.12
CA SER A 146 -10.59 -0.73 -4.76
C SER A 146 -9.65 0.15 -3.94
N ASP A 147 -8.37 -0.20 -3.91
CA ASP A 147 -7.39 0.48 -3.08
C ASP A 147 -6.04 0.53 -3.79
N ALA A 148 -5.29 1.60 -3.53
CA ALA A 148 -3.88 1.71 -3.89
C ALA A 148 -3.11 2.11 -2.64
N GLY A 149 -1.94 1.51 -2.41
CA GLY A 149 -1.19 1.65 -1.17
C GLY A 149 0.31 1.55 -1.36
N ILE A 150 1.06 1.90 -0.33
CA ILE A 150 2.48 1.59 -0.24
C ILE A 150 2.79 0.91 1.08
N ALA A 151 3.85 0.11 1.07
CA ALA A 151 4.47 -0.35 2.30
C ALA A 151 5.97 -0.17 2.22
N ILE A 152 6.59 0.23 3.34
CA ILE A 152 8.04 0.36 3.47
C ILE A 152 8.46 -0.35 4.75
N GLU A 153 9.43 -1.24 4.61
CA GLU A 153 9.94 -2.06 5.71
C GLU A 153 11.47 -2.01 5.70
N LYS A 154 12.09 -2.01 6.89
CA LYS A 154 13.52 -2.24 7.03
C LYS A 154 13.86 -3.67 6.64
N VAL A 155 15.00 -3.83 5.98
CA VAL A 155 15.62 -5.14 5.72
C VAL A 155 16.33 -5.57 6.99
N ARG A 156 16.12 -6.81 7.41
CA ARG A 156 16.84 -7.44 8.52
C ARG A 156 18.25 -7.86 8.13
#